data_AF-A0A1G7CA30-F1
#
_entry.id   AF-A0A1G7CA30-F1
#
_cell.length_a   1.000
_cell.length_b   1.000
_cell.length_c   1.000
_cell.angle_alpha   90.00
_cell.angle_beta   90.00
_cell.angle_gamma   90.00
#
_symmetry.space_group_name_H-M   'P 1'
#
loop_
_entity.id
_entity.type
_entity.pdbx_description
1 polymer ?
#
loop_
_entity_poly.entity_id
_entity_poly.type
_entity_poly.pdbx_seq_one_letter_code
_entity_poly.pdbx_strand_id
1 'polypeptide(L)' 'MIQFNVEGMSCQHCVGAVTRAIHEHDAQALVEVDLAAGRVKVESNQSADVLKSAIDEAGYTVVGTSSV' A
#
# COMPACT_ATOMS: atom_id res chain seq x y z
N MET A 1 -5.93 -0.19 11.46
CA MET A 1 -5.18 0.12 10.22
C MET A 1 -4.72 -1.18 9.58
N ILE A 2 -4.37 -1.19 8.30
CA ILE A 2 -3.83 -2.38 7.62
C ILE A 2 -2.39 -2.10 7.24
N GLN A 3 -1.49 -3.02 7.54
CA GLN A 3 -0.09 -2.94 7.15
C GLN A 3 0.19 -3.95 6.03
N PHE A 4 0.76 -3.46 4.94
CA PHE A 4 1.23 -4.22 3.79
C PHE A 4 2.76 -4.22 3.78
N ASN A 5 3.36 -5.39 3.57
CA ASN A 5 4.77 -5.51 3.26
C ASN A 5 4.88 -5.61 1.74
N VAL A 6 5.57 -4.63 1.14
CA VAL A 6 5.66 -4.49 -0.32
C VAL A 6 7.11 -4.61 -0.74
N GLU A 7 7.39 -5.53 -1.65
CA GLU A 7 8.72 -5.68 -2.25
C GLU A 7 8.81 -4.90 -3.57
N GLY A 8 10.02 -4.46 -3.92
CA GLY A 8 10.27 -3.68 -5.14
C GLY A 8 10.14 -2.16 -4.99
N MET A 9 9.67 -1.65 -3.85
CA MET A 9 9.70 -0.22 -3.54
C MET A 9 11.11 0.22 -3.12
N SER A 10 11.93 0.61 -4.09
CA SER A 10 13.31 1.06 -3.86
C SER A 10 13.50 2.57 -4.03
N CYS A 11 12.44 3.30 -4.42
CA CYS A 11 12.50 4.74 -4.69
C CYS A 11 11.24 5.47 -4.18
N GLN A 12 11.37 6.75 -3.83
CA GLN A 12 10.24 7.61 -3.45
C GLN A 12 9.17 7.74 -4.56
N HIS A 13 9.54 7.55 -5.84
CA HIS A 13 8.55 7.49 -6.92
C HIS A 13 7.59 6.31 -6.78
N CYS A 14 8.06 5.17 -6.27
CA CYS A 14 7.25 3.99 -6.06
C CYS A 14 6.19 4.22 -4.98
N VAL A 15 6.57 4.95 -3.92
CA VAL A 15 5.65 5.35 -2.84
C VAL A 15 4.47 6.14 -3.40
N GLY A 16 4.76 7.14 -4.24
CA GLY A 16 3.71 7.96 -4.85
C GLY A 16 2.75 7.15 -5.71
N ALA A 17 3.24 6.16 -6.46
CA ALA A 17 2.41 5.28 -7.27
C ALA A 17 1.47 4.40 -6.40
N VAL A 18 2.01 3.78 -5.35
CA VAL A 18 1.24 2.96 -4.41
C VAL A 18 0.16 3.78 -3.70
N THR A 19 0.51 4.96 -3.18
CA THR A 19 -0.46 5.86 -2.53
C THR A 19 -1.59 6.24 -3.48
N ARG A 20 -1.25 6.54 -4.74
CA ARG A 20 -2.24 6.94 -5.75
C ARG A 20 -3.19 5.80 -6.10
N ALA A 21 -2.67 4.59 -6.29
CA ALA A 21 -3.48 3.41 -6.56
C ALA A 21 -4.46 3.12 -5.40
N ILE A 22 -4.00 3.26 -4.15
CA ILE A 22 -4.90 3.15 -2.99
C ILE A 22 -5.98 4.24 -3.01
N HIS A 23 -5.59 5.49 -3.30
CA HIS A 23 -6.53 6.62 -3.38
C HIS A 23 -7.56 6.51 -4.51
N GLU A 24 -7.28 5.77 -5.59
CA GLU A 24 -8.26 5.47 -6.64
C GLU A 24 -9.41 4.60 -6.13
N HIS A 25 -9.16 3.74 -5.14
CA HIS A 25 -10.19 2.92 -4.49
C HIS A 25 -10.79 3.59 -3.25
N ASP A 26 -9.99 4.37 -2.53
CA ASP A 26 -10.41 5.10 -1.35
C ASP A 26 -9.65 6.43 -1.24
N ALA A 27 -10.25 7.50 -1.76
CA ALA A 27 -9.65 8.83 -1.76
C ALA A 27 -9.44 9.43 -0.35
N GLN A 28 -10.08 8.86 0.68
CA GLN A 28 -9.88 9.27 2.07
C GLN A 28 -8.87 8.39 2.80
N ALA A 29 -8.29 7.39 2.13
CA ALA A 29 -7.33 6.50 2.76
C ALA A 29 -6.06 7.24 3.19
N LEU A 30 -5.58 6.91 4.37
CA LEU A 30 -4.35 7.46 4.94
C LEU A 30 -3.22 6.48 4.68
N VAL A 31 -2.28 6.84 3.80
CA VAL A 31 -1.18 5.96 3.38
C VAL A 31 0.13 6.48 3.96
N GLU A 32 0.76 5.66 4.79
CA GLU A 32 2.09 5.91 5.36
C GLU A 32 3.07 4.85 4.86
N VAL A 33 4.16 5.25 4.23
CA VAL A 33 5.16 4.31 3.69
C VAL A 33 6.49 4.45 4.41
N ASP A 34 6.96 3.34 4.95
CA ASP A 34 8.26 3.14 5.58
C ASP A 34 9.16 2.36 4.61
N LEU A 35 9.87 3.08 3.74
CA LEU A 35 10.83 2.52 2.78
C LEU A 35 12.00 1.81 3.48
N ALA A 36 12.40 2.27 4.68
CA ALA A 36 13.52 1.68 5.40
C ALA A 36 13.18 0.25 5.87
N ALA A 37 11.92 0.00 6.21
CA ALA A 37 11.44 -1.33 6.59
C ALA A 37 10.66 -2.07 5.48
N GLY A 38 10.40 -1.43 4.33
CA GLY A 38 9.58 -2.01 3.25
C GLY A 38 8.11 -2.20 3.62
N ARG A 39 7.56 -1.30 4.45
CA ARG A 39 6.18 -1.39 4.97
C ARG A 39 5.32 -0.24 4.50
N VAL A 40 4.07 -0.53 4.18
CA VAL A 40 3.03 0.43 3.79
C VAL A 40 1.88 0.26 4.78
N LYS A 41 1.60 1.28 5.58
CA LYS A 41 0.40 1.33 6.40
C LYS A 41 -0.68 2.08 5.65
N VAL A 42 -1.88 1.52 5.67
CA VAL A 42 -3.06 2.10 5.03
C VAL A 42 -4.18 2.10 6.06
N GLU A 43 -4.70 3.28 6.35
CA GLU A 43 -5.96 3.45 7.04
C GLU A 43 -7.04 3.69 5.99
N SER A 44 -7.93 2.72 5.82
CA SER A 44 -9.01 2.75 4.83
C SER A 44 -10.17 1.93 5.36
N ASN A 45 -11.38 2.24 4.88
CA ASN A 45 -12.56 1.40 5.12
C ASN A 45 -12.63 0.19 4.19
N GLN A 46 -11.72 0.07 3.22
CA GLN A 46 -11.64 -1.06 2.30
C GLN A 46 -10.97 -2.28 2.94
N SER A 47 -11.32 -3.45 2.42
CA SER A 47 -10.72 -4.72 2.84
C SER A 47 -9.28 -4.82 2.36
N ALA A 48 -8.45 -5.56 3.12
CA ALA A 48 -7.04 -5.75 2.79
C ALA A 48 -6.83 -6.33 1.39
N ASP A 49 -7.69 -7.24 0.94
CA ASP A 49 -7.64 -7.83 -0.40
C ASP A 49 -7.84 -6.80 -1.52
N VAL A 50 -8.75 -5.84 -1.33
CA VAL A 50 -9.00 -4.78 -2.32
C VAL A 50 -7.77 -3.89 -2.46
N LEU A 51 -7.22 -3.46 -1.34
CA LEU A 51 -6.02 -2.63 -1.29
C LEU A 51 -4.80 -3.37 -1.83
N LYS A 52 -4.65 -4.66 -1.49
CA LYS A 52 -3.60 -5.52 -2.02
C LYS A 52 -3.68 -5.60 -3.55
N SER A 53 -4.87 -5.82 -4.09
CA SER A 53 -5.09 -5.88 -5.53
C SER A 53 -4.75 -4.55 -6.21
N ALA A 54 -5.09 -3.42 -5.58
CA ALA A 54 -4.70 -2.09 -6.08
C ALA A 54 -3.18 -1.90 -6.14
N ILE A 55 -2.46 -2.39 -5.12
CA ILE A 55 -1.00 -2.33 -5.07
C ILE A 55 -0.38 -3.23 -6.16
N ASP A 56 -0.96 -4.42 -6.39
CA ASP A 56 -0.53 -5.36 -7.43
C ASP A 56 -0.74 -4.80 -8.85
N GLU A 57 -1.90 -4.18 -9.09
CA GLU A 57 -2.25 -3.48 -10.34
C GLU A 57 -1.31 -2.29 -10.60
N ALA A 58 -0.82 -1.63 -9.56
CA ALA A 58 0.21 -0.59 -9.65
C ALA A 58 1.61 -1.12 -9.99
N GLY A 59 1.77 -2.45 -10.06
CA GLY A 59 3.03 -3.13 -10.39
C GLY A 59 3.90 -3.46 -9.19
N TYR A 60 3.34 -3.52 -7.98
CA TYR A 60 4.07 -3.84 -6.75
C TYR A 60 3.54 -5.09 -6.07
N THR A 61 4.44 -5.98 -5.67
CA THR A 61 4.03 -7.24 -5.04
C THR A 61 3.94 -7.07 -3.52
N VAL A 62 2.74 -7.34 -2.98
CA VAL A 62 2.52 -7.44 -1.54
C VAL A 62 2.87 -8.84 -1.06
N VAL A 63 3.91 -8.94 -0.24
CA VAL A 63 4.41 -10.23 0.30
C VAL A 63 3.92 -10.51 1.72
N GLY A 64 3.30 -9.54 2.38
CA GLY A 64 2.67 -9.74 3.68
C GLY A 64 1.58 -8.72 3.96
N THR A 65 0.58 -9.14 4.73
CA THR A 65 -0.54 -8.30 5.17
C THR A 65 -0.85 -8.60 6.62
N SER A 66 -0.88 -7.55 7.46
CA SER A 66 -1.21 -7.64 8.87
C SER A 66 -2.23 -6.58 9.24
N SER A 67 -3.29 -6.97 9.97
CA SER A 67 -4.22 -6.02 10.59
C SER A 67 -3.65 -5.59 11.94
N VAL A 68 -3.45 -4.28 12.11
CA VAL A 68 -2.88 -3.65 13.31
C VAL A 68 -3.80 -2.59 13.90
#